data_AF-A0A7I8EWT4-F1
#
_entry.id   AF-A0A7I8EWT4-F1
#
_cell.length_a   1.000
_cell.length_b   1.000
_cell.length_c   1.000
_cell.angle_alpha   90.00
_cell.angle_beta   90.00
_cell.angle_gamma   90.00
#
_symmetry.space_group_name_H-M   'P 1'
#
loop_
_entity.id
_entity.type
_entity.pdbx_description
1 polymer ?
#
loop_
_entity_poly.entity_id
_entity_poly.type
_entity_poly.pdbx_seq_one_letter_code
_entity_poly.pdbx_strand_id
1 'polypeptide(L)'
;MTSHHQNTNATTTHASANQANIDWTRFVATAMFEGGQAFLKTISSAAPGSDETQLQADERQVDRRLAQALDNAKRARTNPDPHLLSAVRNWSRKQAIAILREKATGKPIRQDFYQPFQFDLQQEISTMVLDLQLFFEQEDEQQAAAAKQQAAKKRQEAEQAFGAAYPVIQGLSDAVLNGEQSRQTIFESGQQAAQEWANKYEESMRARERQLEEREQLIKQQESDDRAHQIALRQLAKWDDRNSFANTVVSTGKNTLGCLFIWILIVVGLLAAVYLAFPHH
;
A
#
# COMPACT_ATOMS: atom_id res chain seq x y z
N MET A 1 -3.04 -10.07 66.44
CA MET A 1 -3.35 -11.15 65.48
C MET A 1 -3.13 -10.60 64.08
N THR A 2 -1.93 -10.78 63.58
CA THR A 2 -1.43 -10.22 62.32
C THR A 2 -1.69 -11.21 61.19
N SER A 3 -2.56 -10.80 60.24
CA SER A 3 -2.87 -11.53 59.02
C SER A 3 -1.72 -11.37 58.02
N HIS A 4 -1.07 -12.49 57.67
CA HIS A 4 -0.08 -12.57 56.61
C HIS A 4 -0.78 -12.54 55.24
N HIS A 5 -0.68 -11.41 54.55
CA HIS A 5 -0.86 -11.37 53.09
C HIS A 5 0.42 -11.88 52.42
N GLN A 6 0.42 -13.14 51.99
CA GLN A 6 1.40 -13.64 51.03
C GLN A 6 1.05 -13.09 49.65
N ASN A 7 1.84 -12.11 49.22
CA ASN A 7 1.84 -11.58 47.87
C ASN A 7 2.59 -12.58 46.98
N THR A 8 1.87 -13.50 46.35
CA THR A 8 2.45 -14.39 45.32
C THR A 8 2.60 -13.60 44.04
N ASN A 9 3.67 -12.81 43.95
CA ASN A 9 4.23 -12.38 42.68
C ASN A 9 4.66 -13.64 41.94
N ALA A 10 3.76 -14.18 41.11
CA ALA A 10 4.09 -15.11 40.06
C ALA A 10 4.93 -14.34 39.03
N THR A 11 6.21 -14.19 39.33
CA THR A 11 7.23 -13.83 38.36
C THR A 11 7.13 -14.89 37.27
N THR A 12 6.46 -14.53 36.18
CA THR A 12 6.44 -15.32 34.96
C THR A 12 7.84 -15.19 34.40
N THR A 13 8.76 -16.01 34.89
CA THR A 13 9.99 -16.32 34.18
C THR A 13 9.54 -16.94 32.86
N HIS A 14 9.40 -16.09 31.86
CA HIS A 14 9.73 -16.48 30.50
C HIS A 14 11.15 -17.04 30.61
N ALA A 15 11.25 -18.36 30.75
CA ALA A 15 12.45 -19.05 30.38
C ALA A 15 12.64 -18.72 28.91
N SER A 16 13.40 -17.65 28.63
CA SER A 16 14.14 -17.56 27.39
C SER A 16 14.79 -18.91 27.25
N ALA A 17 14.33 -19.69 26.27
CA ALA A 17 14.97 -20.92 25.89
C ALA A 17 16.46 -20.57 25.80
N ASN A 18 17.26 -21.18 26.69
CA ASN A 18 18.70 -21.09 26.63
C ASN A 18 19.08 -21.72 25.29
N GLN A 19 19.11 -20.90 24.25
CA GLN A 19 19.69 -21.21 22.97
C GLN A 19 21.19 -21.27 23.29
N ALA A 20 21.63 -22.44 23.75
CA ALA A 20 23.04 -22.74 23.90
C ALA A 20 23.65 -22.42 22.54
N ASN A 21 24.42 -21.35 22.48
CA ASN A 21 25.04 -20.91 21.24
C ASN A 21 26.16 -21.91 20.97
N ILE A 22 25.84 -22.99 20.26
CA ILE A 22 26.76 -24.08 19.97
C ILE A 22 27.88 -23.51 19.10
N ASP A 23 29.12 -23.60 19.56
CA ASP A 23 30.29 -23.17 18.81
C ASP A 23 30.62 -24.20 17.71
N TRP A 24 29.95 -24.05 16.57
CA TRP A 24 30.13 -24.90 15.41
C TRP A 24 31.54 -24.83 14.83
N THR A 25 32.29 -23.74 15.07
CA THR A 25 33.65 -23.58 14.53
C THR A 25 34.60 -24.58 15.16
N ARG A 26 34.55 -24.70 16.49
CA ARG A 26 35.35 -25.69 17.24
C ARG A 26 34.90 -27.12 16.95
N PHE A 27 33.60 -27.32 16.78
CA PHE A 27 33.04 -28.61 16.38
C PHE A 27 33.61 -29.07 15.03
N VAL A 28 33.58 -28.22 13.99
CA VAL A 28 34.02 -28.58 12.64
C VAL A 28 35.48 -29.04 12.62
N ALA A 29 36.38 -28.34 13.32
CA ALA A 29 37.79 -28.75 13.40
C ALA A 29 37.95 -30.14 14.05
N THR A 30 37.21 -30.40 15.13
CA THR A 30 37.22 -31.69 15.83
C THR A 30 36.62 -32.80 14.95
N ALA A 31 35.52 -32.52 14.27
CA ALA A 31 34.84 -33.42 13.36
C ALA A 31 35.72 -33.80 12.15
N MET A 32 36.43 -32.83 11.56
CA MET A 32 37.40 -33.08 10.49
C MET A 32 38.52 -34.01 10.94
N PHE A 33 39.06 -33.79 12.14
CA PHE A 33 40.10 -34.64 12.70
C PHE A 33 39.60 -36.06 13.00
N GLU A 34 38.49 -36.20 13.73
CA GLU A 34 37.93 -37.50 14.12
C GLU A 34 37.42 -38.30 12.91
N GLY A 35 36.79 -37.63 11.94
CA GLY A 35 36.34 -38.23 10.69
C GLY A 35 37.52 -38.76 9.86
N GLY A 36 38.56 -37.94 9.69
CA GLY A 36 39.79 -38.34 9.03
C GLY A 36 40.47 -39.55 9.69
N GLN A 37 40.58 -39.55 11.03
CA GLN A 37 41.12 -40.69 11.75
C GLN A 37 40.26 -41.95 11.61
N ALA A 38 38.93 -41.82 11.67
CA ALA A 38 38.04 -42.96 11.53
C ALA A 38 38.17 -43.60 10.14
N PHE A 39 38.24 -42.78 9.09
CA PHE A 39 38.45 -43.23 7.72
C PHE A 39 39.79 -43.97 7.55
N LEU A 40 40.90 -43.33 7.93
CA LEU A 40 42.25 -43.91 7.80
C LEU A 40 42.39 -45.19 8.62
N LYS A 41 41.85 -45.19 9.85
CA LYS A 41 41.86 -46.37 10.70
C LYS A 41 41.12 -47.53 10.04
N THR A 42 39.92 -47.32 9.51
CA THR A 42 39.16 -48.37 8.81
C THR A 42 39.92 -48.94 7.62
N ILE A 43 40.52 -48.09 6.78
CA ILE A 43 41.33 -48.55 5.64
C ILE A 43 42.55 -49.36 6.12
N SER A 44 43.29 -48.85 7.11
CA SER A 44 44.51 -49.50 7.62
C SER A 44 44.24 -50.81 8.36
N SER A 45 43.06 -50.95 8.99
CA SER A 45 42.66 -52.15 9.73
C SER A 45 42.07 -53.25 8.85
N ALA A 46 41.81 -52.96 7.57
CA ALA A 46 41.25 -53.94 6.65
C ALA A 46 42.26 -55.06 6.38
N ALA A 47 41.87 -56.30 6.63
CA ALA A 47 42.72 -57.45 6.39
C ALA A 47 42.99 -57.61 4.88
N PRO A 48 44.20 -58.05 4.48
CA PRO A 48 44.46 -58.47 3.11
C PRO A 48 43.47 -59.60 2.72
N GLY A 49 42.67 -59.39 1.68
CA GLY A 49 41.65 -60.37 1.24
C GLY A 49 40.28 -60.24 1.93
N SER A 50 39.91 -59.03 2.38
CA SER A 50 38.57 -58.75 2.91
C SER A 50 37.45 -59.19 1.93
N ASP A 51 36.50 -59.99 2.42
CA ASP A 51 35.34 -60.46 1.65
C ASP A 51 34.31 -59.34 1.44
N GLU A 52 33.85 -59.18 0.21
CA GLU A 52 32.82 -58.21 -0.19
C GLU A 52 31.52 -58.39 0.61
N THR A 53 31.15 -59.63 0.93
CA THR A 53 29.93 -59.92 1.71
C THR A 53 30.03 -59.36 3.13
N GLN A 54 31.20 -59.50 3.75
CA GLN A 54 31.47 -58.94 5.08
C GLN A 54 31.49 -57.41 5.04
N LEU A 55 32.15 -56.81 4.05
CA LEU A 55 32.19 -55.36 3.90
C LEU A 55 30.79 -54.76 3.67
N GLN A 56 29.92 -55.46 2.93
CA GLN A 56 28.53 -55.04 2.74
C GLN A 56 27.72 -55.11 4.05
N ALA A 57 27.96 -56.13 4.89
CA ALA A 57 27.33 -56.23 6.20
C ALA A 57 27.80 -55.11 7.14
N ASP A 58 29.10 -54.81 7.14
CA ASP A 58 29.70 -53.73 7.93
C ASP A 58 29.17 -52.36 7.50
N GLU A 59 29.03 -52.11 6.20
CA GLU A 59 28.43 -50.88 5.67
C GLU A 59 27.01 -50.67 6.20
N ARG A 60 26.15 -51.71 6.12
CA ARG A 60 24.77 -51.65 6.66
C ARG A 60 24.73 -51.42 8.16
N GLN A 61 25.72 -51.93 8.90
CA GLN A 61 25.82 -51.68 10.34
C GLN A 61 26.22 -50.24 10.63
N VAL A 62 27.19 -49.72 9.89
CA VAL A 62 27.66 -48.33 10.01
C VAL A 62 26.57 -47.34 9.61
N ASP A 63 25.79 -47.63 8.56
CA ASP A 63 24.64 -46.82 8.16
C ASP A 63 23.58 -46.70 9.26
N ARG A 64 23.24 -47.82 9.90
CA ARG A 64 22.32 -47.81 11.04
C ARG A 64 22.87 -46.96 12.21
N ARG A 65 24.17 -47.08 12.50
CA ARG A 65 24.82 -46.29 13.56
C ARG A 65 24.89 -44.80 13.22
N LEU A 66 25.07 -44.46 11.95
CA LEU A 66 25.02 -43.08 11.45
C LEU A 66 23.63 -42.48 11.68
N ALA A 67 22.57 -43.15 11.22
CA ALA A 67 21.19 -42.69 11.40
C ALA A 67 20.83 -42.50 12.89
N GLN A 68 21.16 -43.49 13.73
CA GLN A 68 20.94 -43.42 15.17
C GLN A 68 21.71 -42.26 15.82
N ALA A 69 22.93 -41.98 15.39
CA ALA A 69 23.73 -40.89 15.91
C ALA A 69 23.13 -39.52 15.55
N LEU A 70 22.64 -39.35 14.31
CA LEU A 70 21.95 -38.12 13.89
C LEU A 70 20.64 -37.92 14.64
N ASP A 71 19.84 -38.96 14.83
CA ASP A 71 18.60 -38.87 15.61
C ASP A 71 18.87 -38.53 17.08
N ASN A 72 19.94 -39.07 17.67
CA ASN A 72 20.34 -38.72 19.02
C ASN A 72 20.84 -37.27 19.12
N ALA A 73 21.55 -36.77 18.09
CA ALA A 73 21.96 -35.36 18.04
C ALA A 73 20.75 -34.43 18.02
N LYS A 74 19.71 -34.76 17.24
CA LYS A 74 18.43 -34.04 17.22
C LYS A 74 17.74 -34.05 18.59
N ARG A 75 17.79 -35.15 19.33
CA ARG A 75 17.19 -35.21 20.68
C ARG A 75 18.01 -34.47 21.73
N ALA A 76 19.34 -34.43 21.56
CA ALA A 76 20.28 -33.86 22.52
C ALA A 76 20.58 -32.37 22.27
N ARG A 77 19.53 -31.55 22.08
CA ARG A 77 19.67 -30.14 21.67
C ARG A 77 20.61 -29.29 22.53
N THR A 78 20.71 -29.55 23.82
CA THR A 78 21.58 -28.81 24.74
C THR A 78 23.07 -29.16 24.59
N ASN A 79 23.39 -30.33 24.03
CA ASN A 79 24.75 -30.80 23.80
C ASN A 79 24.77 -31.86 22.68
N PRO A 80 24.58 -31.46 21.41
CA PRO A 80 24.50 -32.40 20.30
C PRO A 80 25.86 -32.94 19.85
N ASP A 81 26.95 -32.24 20.21
CA ASP A 81 28.32 -32.48 19.72
C ASP A 81 28.76 -33.94 19.79
N PRO A 82 28.61 -34.69 20.92
CA PRO A 82 29.11 -36.06 20.99
C PRO A 82 28.42 -37.01 20.00
N HIS A 83 27.13 -36.78 19.77
CA HIS A 83 26.32 -37.57 18.85
C HIS A 83 26.62 -37.19 17.40
N LEU A 84 26.80 -35.90 17.12
CA LEU A 84 27.18 -35.42 15.79
C LEU A 84 28.61 -35.87 15.41
N LEU A 85 29.57 -35.84 16.34
CA LEU A 85 30.91 -36.44 16.14
C LEU A 85 30.83 -37.95 15.89
N SER A 86 29.90 -38.66 16.56
CA SER A 86 29.65 -40.08 16.27
C SER A 86 29.10 -40.29 14.86
N ALA A 87 28.18 -39.43 14.41
CA ALA A 87 27.66 -39.46 13.05
C ALA A 87 28.77 -39.26 12.02
N VAL A 88 29.60 -38.22 12.18
CA VAL A 88 30.75 -37.93 11.29
C VAL A 88 31.73 -39.11 11.22
N ARG A 89 32.06 -39.73 12.37
CA ARG A 89 32.92 -40.93 12.41
C ARG A 89 32.28 -42.11 11.66
N ASN A 90 30.98 -42.34 11.80
CA ASN A 90 30.29 -43.42 11.11
C ASN A 90 30.20 -43.16 9.60
N TRP A 91 29.87 -41.94 9.18
CA TRP A 91 29.91 -41.57 7.77
C TRP A 91 31.31 -41.79 7.17
N SER A 92 32.36 -41.38 7.89
CA SER A 92 33.74 -41.58 7.46
C SER A 92 34.12 -43.06 7.32
N ARG A 93 33.67 -43.91 8.25
CA ARG A 93 33.84 -45.38 8.14
C ARG A 93 33.10 -45.94 6.93
N LYS A 94 31.91 -45.44 6.63
CA LYS A 94 31.13 -45.86 5.45
C LYS A 94 31.89 -45.58 4.17
N GLN A 95 32.44 -44.37 4.03
CA GLN A 95 33.25 -44.01 2.86
C GLN A 95 34.50 -44.88 2.72
N ALA A 96 35.17 -45.19 3.84
CA ALA A 96 36.29 -46.13 3.85
C ALA A 96 35.86 -47.54 3.40
N ILE A 97 34.73 -48.04 3.90
CA ILE A 97 34.18 -49.35 3.50
C ILE A 97 33.85 -49.37 2.01
N ALA A 98 33.25 -48.30 1.46
CA ALA A 98 32.95 -48.21 0.03
C ALA A 98 34.22 -48.36 -0.84
N ILE A 99 35.32 -47.70 -0.47
CA ILE A 99 36.61 -47.84 -1.16
C ILE A 99 37.17 -49.26 -1.03
N LEU A 100 37.05 -49.88 0.15
CA LEU A 100 37.49 -51.26 0.37
C LEU A 100 36.68 -52.27 -0.47
N ARG A 101 35.39 -52.02 -0.64
CA ARG A 101 34.51 -52.82 -1.51
C ARG A 101 34.91 -52.70 -2.98
N GLU A 102 35.19 -51.49 -3.45
CA GLU A 102 35.73 -51.29 -4.79
C GLU A 102 37.01 -52.11 -5.03
N LYS A 103 37.92 -52.10 -4.05
CA LYS A 103 39.14 -52.94 -4.08
C LYS A 103 38.84 -54.43 -4.11
N ALA A 104 37.89 -54.89 -3.29
CA ALA A 104 37.49 -56.30 -3.23
C ALA A 104 36.90 -56.78 -4.58
N THR A 105 36.22 -55.89 -5.31
CA THR A 105 35.72 -56.15 -6.67
C THR A 105 36.81 -56.05 -7.77
N GLY A 106 38.08 -55.84 -7.40
CA GLY A 106 39.21 -55.77 -8.33
C GLY A 106 39.41 -54.40 -8.99
N LYS A 107 38.68 -53.35 -8.57
CA LYS A 107 38.90 -51.99 -9.08
C LYS A 107 40.17 -51.38 -8.45
N PRO A 108 40.97 -50.64 -9.21
CA PRO A 108 42.10 -49.91 -8.65
C PRO A 108 41.61 -48.76 -7.77
N ILE A 109 42.09 -48.70 -6.52
CA ILE A 109 41.89 -47.51 -5.67
C ILE A 109 42.84 -46.42 -6.14
N ARG A 110 42.34 -45.18 -6.25
CA ARG A 110 43.16 -43.99 -6.52
C ARG A 110 44.26 -43.83 -5.47
N GLN A 111 45.48 -43.48 -5.88
CA GLN A 111 46.59 -43.30 -4.93
C GLN A 111 46.38 -42.10 -3.99
N ASP A 112 45.66 -41.08 -4.46
CA ASP A 112 45.33 -39.84 -3.76
C ASP A 112 43.98 -39.87 -3.05
N PHE A 113 43.40 -41.07 -2.78
CA PHE A 113 42.04 -41.25 -2.26
C PHE A 113 41.69 -40.38 -1.03
N TYR A 114 42.67 -40.00 -0.21
CA TYR A 114 42.44 -39.22 1.00
C TYR A 114 42.10 -37.74 0.71
N GLN A 115 42.66 -37.16 -0.36
CA GLN A 115 42.44 -35.74 -0.65
C GLN A 115 40.99 -35.44 -1.11
N PRO A 116 40.38 -36.22 -2.03
CA PRO A 116 38.95 -36.11 -2.31
C PRO A 116 38.08 -36.36 -1.07
N PHE A 117 38.42 -37.37 -0.27
CA PHE A 117 37.70 -37.67 0.97
C PHE A 117 37.70 -36.49 1.95
N GLN A 118 38.81 -35.76 2.12
CA GLN A 118 38.85 -34.60 3.01
C GLN A 118 37.90 -33.49 2.57
N PHE A 119 37.77 -33.28 1.25
CA PHE A 119 36.81 -32.32 0.71
C PHE A 119 35.36 -32.77 0.98
N ASP A 120 35.05 -34.04 0.68
CA ASP A 120 33.72 -34.60 0.91
C ASP A 120 33.36 -34.57 2.40
N LEU A 121 34.32 -34.86 3.29
CA LEU A 121 34.14 -34.80 4.75
C LEU A 121 33.76 -33.39 5.21
N GLN A 122 34.41 -32.36 4.69
CA GLN A 122 34.10 -30.97 5.04
C GLN A 122 32.68 -30.58 4.60
N GLN A 123 32.28 -30.99 3.39
CA GLN A 123 30.93 -30.75 2.87
C GLN A 123 29.88 -31.50 3.68
N GLU A 124 30.14 -32.75 4.03
CA GLU A 124 29.23 -33.56 4.83
C GLU A 124 29.06 -32.97 6.24
N ILE A 125 30.15 -32.58 6.92
CA ILE A 125 30.06 -31.96 8.24
C ILE A 125 29.19 -30.69 8.17
N SER A 126 29.39 -29.88 7.13
CA SER A 126 28.60 -28.66 6.92
C SER A 126 27.12 -28.98 6.71
N THR A 127 26.81 -30.01 5.92
CA THR A 127 25.45 -30.49 5.68
C THR A 127 24.79 -31.00 6.97
N MET A 128 25.48 -31.86 7.72
CA MET A 128 24.97 -32.41 8.97
C MET A 128 24.67 -31.32 10.02
N VAL A 129 25.53 -30.30 10.12
CA VAL A 129 25.32 -29.14 11.01
C VAL A 129 24.10 -28.33 10.56
N LEU A 130 24.00 -28.03 9.26
CA LEU A 130 22.89 -27.26 8.71
C LEU A 130 21.56 -27.99 8.91
N ASP A 131 21.49 -29.28 8.61
CA ASP A 131 20.29 -30.10 8.79
C ASP A 131 19.83 -30.11 10.26
N LEU A 132 20.77 -30.16 11.19
CA LEU A 132 20.48 -30.13 12.62
C LEU A 132 19.94 -28.76 13.06
N GLN A 133 20.54 -27.67 12.57
CA GLN A 133 20.07 -26.31 12.84
C GLN A 133 18.66 -26.11 12.31
N LEU A 134 18.42 -26.48 11.05
CA LEU A 134 17.09 -26.40 10.42
C LEU A 134 16.04 -27.22 11.16
N PHE A 135 16.41 -28.41 11.64
CA PHE A 135 15.50 -29.24 12.46
C PHE A 135 15.10 -28.53 13.75
N PHE A 136 16.04 -27.90 14.47
CA PHE A 136 15.75 -27.17 15.70
C PHE A 136 14.90 -25.92 15.46
N GLU A 137 15.17 -25.18 14.39
CA GLU A 137 14.36 -24.01 14.01
C GLU A 137 12.92 -24.41 13.71
N GLN A 138 12.71 -25.51 12.96
CA GLN A 138 11.37 -26.01 12.66
C GLN A 138 10.63 -26.49 13.92
N GLU A 139 11.31 -27.17 14.85
CA GLU A 139 10.69 -27.55 16.13
C GLU A 139 10.29 -26.31 16.95
N ASP A 140 11.12 -25.27 16.97
CA ASP A 140 10.80 -24.02 17.67
C ASP A 140 9.58 -23.33 17.07
N GLU A 141 9.49 -23.26 15.74
CA GLU A 141 8.34 -22.67 15.06
C GLU A 141 7.05 -23.45 15.35
N GLN A 142 7.11 -24.78 15.31
CA GLN A 142 5.97 -25.64 15.63
C GLN A 142 5.54 -25.48 17.09
N GLN A 143 6.49 -25.46 18.02
CA GLN A 143 6.19 -25.26 19.44
C GLN A 143 5.61 -23.87 19.70
N ALA A 144 6.16 -22.82 19.06
CA ALA A 144 5.64 -21.47 19.16
C ALA A 144 4.22 -21.36 18.56
N ALA A 145 3.96 -22.03 17.44
CA ALA A 145 2.63 -22.11 16.84
C ALA A 145 1.63 -22.84 17.75
N ALA A 146 2.03 -23.98 18.31
CA ALA A 146 1.21 -24.73 19.26
C ALA A 146 0.92 -23.94 20.53
N ALA A 147 1.92 -23.24 21.08
CA ALA A 147 1.76 -22.35 22.24
C ALA A 147 0.80 -21.20 21.96
N LYS A 148 0.87 -20.58 20.77
CA LYS A 148 -0.10 -19.55 20.33
C LYS A 148 -1.51 -20.11 20.25
N GLN A 149 -1.69 -21.30 19.66
CA GLN A 149 -3.01 -21.95 19.58
C GLN A 149 -3.56 -22.29 20.97
N GLN A 150 -2.74 -22.79 21.89
CA GLN A 150 -3.16 -23.07 23.26
C GLN A 150 -3.52 -21.79 24.01
N ALA A 151 -2.75 -20.72 23.85
CA ALA A 151 -3.06 -19.41 24.44
C ALA A 151 -4.38 -18.83 23.91
N ALA A 152 -4.63 -18.97 22.61
CA ALA A 152 -5.90 -18.55 21.99
C ALA A 152 -7.09 -19.35 22.54
N LYS A 153 -6.97 -20.68 22.67
CA LYS A 153 -8.01 -21.52 23.28
C LYS A 153 -8.27 -21.13 24.74
N LYS A 154 -7.22 -20.94 25.54
CA LYS A 154 -7.37 -20.48 26.93
C LYS A 154 -8.03 -19.10 27.04
N ARG A 155 -7.74 -18.17 26.11
CA ARG A 155 -8.44 -16.89 26.03
C ARG A 155 -9.92 -17.08 25.72
N GLN A 156 -10.24 -17.91 24.73
CA GLN A 156 -11.63 -18.19 24.37
C GLN A 156 -12.40 -18.86 25.52
N GLU A 157 -11.79 -19.81 26.22
CA GLU A 157 -12.36 -20.44 27.43
C GLU A 157 -12.56 -19.41 28.55
N ALA A 158 -11.60 -18.49 28.76
CA ALA A 158 -11.71 -17.43 29.75
C ALA A 158 -12.80 -16.40 29.38
N GLU A 159 -12.93 -16.03 28.10
CA GLU A 159 -13.99 -15.15 27.60
C GLU A 159 -15.37 -15.79 27.74
N GLN A 160 -15.49 -17.10 27.44
CA GLN A 160 -16.73 -17.85 27.64
C GLN A 160 -17.09 -17.97 29.13
N ALA A 161 -16.10 -18.26 29.98
CA ALA A 161 -16.30 -18.31 31.43
C ALA A 161 -16.68 -16.94 32.00
N PHE A 162 -16.09 -15.85 31.49
CA PHE A 162 -16.43 -14.48 31.87
C PHE A 162 -17.83 -14.09 31.42
N GLY A 163 -18.21 -14.39 30.16
CA GLY A 163 -19.56 -14.16 29.65
C GLY A 163 -20.63 -14.94 30.43
N ALA A 164 -20.33 -16.20 30.81
CA ALA A 164 -21.20 -17.01 31.65
C ALA A 164 -21.32 -16.47 33.09
N ALA A 165 -20.24 -15.93 33.65
CA ALA A 165 -20.22 -15.36 34.99
C ALA A 165 -20.88 -13.97 35.07
N TYR A 166 -20.85 -13.19 33.98
CA TYR A 166 -21.32 -11.79 33.93
C TYR A 166 -22.24 -11.50 32.73
N PRO A 167 -23.42 -12.12 32.65
CA PRO A 167 -24.31 -12.00 31.48
C PRO A 167 -24.81 -10.57 31.22
N VAL A 168 -24.94 -9.74 32.27
CA VAL A 168 -25.37 -8.33 32.15
C VAL A 168 -24.29 -7.46 31.49
N ILE A 169 -23.00 -7.78 31.71
CA ILE A 169 -21.88 -7.05 31.11
C ILE A 169 -21.73 -7.41 29.63
N GLN A 170 -22.00 -8.66 29.25
CA GLN A 170 -22.00 -9.09 27.86
C GLN A 170 -23.06 -8.36 27.04
N GLY A 171 -24.30 -8.26 27.54
CA GLY A 171 -25.35 -7.50 26.87
C GLY A 171 -25.05 -6.00 26.72
N LEU A 172 -24.34 -5.41 27.69
CA LEU A 172 -23.86 -4.02 27.61
C LEU A 172 -22.72 -3.85 26.59
N SER A 173 -21.77 -4.78 26.56
CA SER A 173 -20.66 -4.77 25.60
C SER A 173 -21.16 -4.90 24.16
N ASP A 174 -22.10 -5.82 23.92
CA ASP A 174 -22.70 -6.02 22.60
C ASP A 174 -23.52 -4.80 22.16
N ALA A 175 -24.25 -4.16 23.10
CA ALA A 175 -24.98 -2.93 22.82
C ALA A 175 -24.06 -1.75 22.45
N VAL A 176 -22.89 -1.64 23.09
CA VAL A 176 -21.89 -0.60 22.77
C VAL A 176 -21.28 -0.84 21.39
N LEU A 177 -20.84 -2.08 21.10
CA LEU A 177 -20.24 -2.43 19.80
C LEU A 177 -21.23 -2.23 18.64
N ASN A 178 -22.49 -2.65 18.82
CA ASN A 178 -23.55 -2.44 17.83
C ASN A 178 -23.87 -0.94 17.65
N GLY A 179 -23.82 -0.17 18.74
CA GLY A 179 -23.97 1.28 18.70
C GLY A 179 -22.85 1.99 17.93
N GLU A 180 -21.60 1.56 18.11
CA GLU A 180 -20.45 2.10 17.38
C GLU A 180 -20.51 1.76 15.88
N GLN A 181 -20.81 0.51 15.52
CA GLN A 181 -21.00 0.11 14.12
C GLN A 181 -22.12 0.90 13.44
N SER A 182 -23.23 1.12 14.15
CA SER A 182 -24.35 1.94 13.65
C SER A 182 -23.94 3.39 13.42
N ARG A 183 -23.16 3.99 14.33
CA ARG A 183 -22.63 5.36 14.16
C ARG A 183 -21.71 5.46 12.95
N GLN A 184 -20.83 4.48 12.74
CA GLN A 184 -19.92 4.48 11.61
C GLN A 184 -20.67 4.40 10.28
N THR A 185 -21.72 3.58 10.21
CA THR A 185 -22.59 3.47 9.02
C THR A 185 -23.34 4.78 8.74
N ILE A 186 -23.84 5.45 9.78
CA ILE A 186 -24.50 6.76 9.65
C ILE A 186 -23.49 7.83 9.19
N PHE A 187 -22.27 7.81 9.69
CA PHE A 187 -21.22 8.73 9.27
C PHE A 187 -20.85 8.56 7.80
N GLU A 188 -20.64 7.32 7.35
CA GLU A 188 -20.33 7.00 5.96
C GLU A 188 -21.47 7.39 5.01
N SER A 189 -22.73 7.11 5.38
CA SER A 189 -23.89 7.55 4.59
C SER A 189 -24.03 9.08 4.53
N GLY A 190 -23.70 9.79 5.62
CA GLY A 190 -23.62 11.24 5.64
C GLY A 190 -22.55 11.80 4.70
N GLN A 191 -21.38 11.17 4.64
CA GLN A 191 -20.32 11.56 3.69
C GLN A 191 -20.74 11.37 2.23
N GLN A 192 -21.39 10.23 1.92
CA GLN A 192 -21.90 9.98 0.57
C GLN A 192 -22.95 11.02 0.16
N ALA A 193 -23.90 11.34 1.05
CA ALA A 193 -24.92 12.35 0.79
C ALA A 193 -24.33 13.75 0.57
N ALA A 194 -23.29 14.12 1.35
CA ALA A 194 -22.58 15.38 1.17
C ALA A 194 -21.86 15.45 -0.19
N GLN A 195 -21.28 14.34 -0.63
CA GLN A 195 -20.59 14.27 -1.92
C GLN A 195 -21.56 14.32 -3.10
N GLU A 196 -22.72 13.65 -3.01
CA GLU A 196 -23.78 13.78 -4.00
C GLU A 196 -24.32 15.22 -4.09
N TRP A 197 -24.48 15.89 -2.96
CA TRP A 197 -24.91 17.29 -2.93
C TRP A 197 -23.86 18.20 -3.59
N ALA A 198 -22.57 18.01 -3.28
CA ALA A 198 -21.48 18.77 -3.89
C ALA A 198 -21.45 18.60 -5.41
N ASN A 199 -21.59 17.36 -5.91
CA ASN A 199 -21.64 17.08 -7.35
C ASN A 199 -22.83 17.76 -8.03
N LYS A 200 -24.04 17.66 -7.44
CA LYS A 200 -25.24 18.34 -7.98
C LYS A 200 -25.10 19.86 -7.97
N TYR A 201 -24.45 20.41 -6.96
CA TYR A 201 -24.18 21.84 -6.89
C TYR A 201 -23.20 22.28 -7.98
N GLU A 202 -22.13 21.51 -8.22
CA GLU A 202 -21.18 21.79 -9.30
C GLU A 202 -21.85 21.71 -10.69
N GLU A 203 -22.71 20.71 -10.92
CA GLU A 203 -23.51 20.62 -12.14
C GLU A 203 -24.44 21.82 -12.34
N SER A 204 -25.12 22.25 -11.27
CA SER A 204 -25.99 23.44 -11.29
C SER A 204 -25.20 24.72 -11.61
N MET A 205 -24.00 24.87 -11.03
CA MET A 205 -23.12 26.00 -11.31
C MET A 205 -22.66 26.02 -12.78
N ARG A 206 -22.22 24.87 -13.31
CA ARG A 206 -21.86 24.74 -14.73
C ARG A 206 -23.04 25.05 -15.66
N ALA A 207 -24.25 24.60 -15.31
CA ALA A 207 -25.45 24.92 -16.09
C ALA A 207 -25.75 26.43 -16.09
N ARG A 208 -25.57 27.09 -14.93
CA ARG A 208 -25.75 28.53 -14.80
C ARG A 208 -24.71 29.33 -15.57
N GLU A 209 -23.44 28.89 -15.57
CA GLU A 209 -22.38 29.50 -16.38
C GLU A 209 -22.73 29.45 -17.87
N ARG A 210 -23.17 28.29 -18.38
CA ARG A 210 -23.62 28.17 -19.79
C ARG A 210 -24.78 29.11 -20.12
N GLN A 211 -25.76 29.25 -19.24
CA GLN A 211 -26.86 30.19 -19.44
C GLN A 211 -26.39 31.65 -19.49
N LEU A 212 -25.37 32.00 -18.70
CA LEU A 212 -24.78 33.34 -18.72
C LEU A 212 -24.00 33.57 -20.02
N GLU A 213 -23.23 32.58 -20.48
CA GLU A 213 -22.52 32.64 -21.77
C GLU A 213 -23.50 32.78 -22.95
N GLU A 214 -24.59 32.01 -22.97
CA GLU A 214 -25.64 32.12 -23.99
C GLU A 214 -26.31 33.51 -23.97
N ARG A 215 -26.60 34.06 -22.78
CA ARG A 215 -27.13 35.42 -22.66
C ARG A 215 -26.15 36.48 -23.14
N GLU A 216 -24.87 36.34 -22.83
CA GLU A 216 -23.84 37.27 -23.30
C GLU A 216 -23.74 37.25 -24.83
N GLN A 217 -23.83 36.08 -25.45
CA GLN A 217 -23.88 35.95 -26.91
C GLN A 217 -25.09 36.65 -27.51
N LEU A 218 -26.28 36.46 -26.93
CA LEU A 218 -27.50 37.13 -27.37
C LEU A 218 -27.41 38.67 -27.24
N ILE A 219 -26.84 39.18 -26.14
CA ILE A 219 -26.64 40.61 -25.95
C ILE A 219 -25.67 41.17 -26.99
N LYS A 220 -24.53 40.50 -27.23
CA LYS A 220 -23.58 40.92 -28.28
C LYS A 220 -24.23 40.94 -29.67
N GLN A 221 -25.11 39.98 -29.96
CA GLN A 221 -25.86 39.95 -31.21
C GLN A 221 -26.84 41.13 -31.32
N GLN A 222 -27.63 41.39 -30.28
CA GLN A 222 -28.53 42.56 -30.22
C GLN A 222 -27.77 43.89 -30.37
N GLU A 223 -26.64 44.07 -29.69
CA GLU A 223 -25.83 45.28 -29.85
C GLU A 223 -25.31 45.46 -31.29
N SER A 224 -25.02 44.35 -31.99
CA SER A 224 -24.60 44.40 -33.39
C SER A 224 -25.74 44.79 -34.32
N ASP A 225 -26.94 44.26 -34.08
CA ASP A 225 -28.15 44.57 -34.84
C ASP A 225 -28.60 46.02 -34.60
N ASP A 226 -28.54 46.51 -33.35
CA ASP A 226 -28.85 47.89 -33.00
C ASP A 226 -27.88 48.88 -33.67
N ARG A 227 -26.58 48.56 -33.72
CA ARG A 227 -25.61 49.37 -34.48
C ARG A 227 -25.96 49.40 -35.96
N ALA A 228 -26.33 48.27 -36.56
CA ALA A 228 -26.75 48.21 -37.95
C ALA A 228 -28.02 49.05 -38.19
N HIS A 229 -28.99 48.98 -37.27
CA HIS A 229 -30.22 49.77 -37.32
C HIS A 229 -29.96 51.27 -37.22
N GLN A 230 -29.09 51.71 -36.30
CA GLN A 230 -28.69 53.12 -36.18
C GLN A 230 -27.97 53.64 -37.43
N ILE A 231 -27.14 52.80 -38.08
CA ILE A 231 -26.51 53.15 -39.35
C ILE A 231 -27.58 53.33 -40.44
N ALA A 232 -28.56 52.43 -40.52
CA ALA A 232 -29.67 52.54 -41.47
C ALA A 232 -30.52 53.80 -41.23
N LEU A 233 -30.85 54.12 -39.98
CA LEU A 233 -31.60 55.33 -39.62
C LEU A 233 -30.83 56.60 -39.97
N ARG A 234 -29.50 56.65 -39.74
CA ARG A 234 -28.67 57.80 -40.16
C ARG A 234 -28.65 57.96 -41.69
N GLN A 235 -28.69 56.87 -42.45
CA GLN A 235 -28.80 56.95 -43.91
C GLN A 235 -30.16 57.49 -44.35
N LEU A 236 -31.24 57.06 -43.69
CA LEU A 236 -32.60 57.57 -43.91
C LEU A 236 -32.73 59.06 -43.56
N ALA A 237 -32.20 59.51 -42.42
CA ALA A 237 -32.24 60.92 -42.02
C ALA A 237 -31.50 61.83 -43.02
N LYS A 238 -30.34 61.39 -43.53
CA LYS A 238 -29.61 62.12 -44.59
C LYS A 238 -30.41 62.24 -45.89
N TRP A 239 -31.31 61.29 -46.17
CA TRP A 239 -32.20 61.35 -47.33
C TRP A 239 -33.36 62.32 -47.09
N ASP A 240 -33.92 62.34 -45.88
CA ASP A 240 -35.03 63.22 -45.51
C ASP A 240 -34.59 64.70 -45.40
N ASP A 241 -33.40 64.98 -44.85
CA ASP A 241 -32.83 66.33 -44.82
C ASP A 241 -32.68 66.93 -46.22
N ARG A 242 -32.33 66.10 -47.22
CA ARG A 242 -32.27 66.52 -48.62
C ARG A 242 -33.64 66.93 -49.18
N ASN A 243 -34.71 66.24 -48.78
CA ASN A 243 -36.08 66.58 -49.18
C ASN A 243 -36.64 67.79 -48.41
N SER A 244 -36.34 67.90 -47.12
CA SER A 244 -36.76 69.01 -46.26
C SER A 244 -36.14 70.34 -46.69
N PHE A 245 -34.86 70.34 -47.10
CA PHE A 245 -34.20 71.53 -47.64
C PHE A 245 -34.87 72.04 -48.92
N ALA A 246 -35.32 71.12 -49.80
CA ALA A 246 -36.04 71.49 -51.02
C ALA A 246 -37.40 72.15 -50.73
N ASN A 247 -38.15 71.68 -49.74
CA ASN A 247 -39.46 72.24 -49.38
C ASN A 247 -39.39 73.56 -48.59
N THR A 248 -38.35 73.76 -47.78
CA THR A 248 -38.22 74.95 -46.94
C THR A 248 -37.87 76.21 -47.76
N VAL A 249 -37.08 76.06 -48.83
CA VAL A 249 -36.78 77.17 -49.76
C VAL A 249 -38.03 77.66 -50.48
N VAL A 250 -38.97 76.77 -50.80
CA VAL A 250 -40.23 77.12 -51.49
C VAL A 250 -41.25 77.79 -50.54
N SER A 251 -41.28 77.37 -49.28
CA SER A 251 -42.20 77.89 -48.24
C SER A 251 -41.83 79.29 -47.74
N THR A 252 -40.54 79.56 -47.54
CA THR A 252 -40.07 80.77 -46.84
C THR A 252 -40.20 82.06 -47.68
N GLY A 253 -40.30 81.94 -49.01
CA GLY A 253 -40.51 83.08 -49.91
C GLY A 253 -41.92 83.68 -49.87
N LYS A 254 -42.92 82.96 -49.34
CA LYS A 254 -44.34 83.38 -49.41
C LYS A 254 -44.79 84.23 -48.21
N ASN A 255 -44.16 84.08 -47.05
CA ASN A 255 -44.59 84.72 -45.80
C ASN A 255 -43.86 86.05 -45.46
N THR A 256 -42.72 86.32 -46.09
CA THR A 256 -41.93 87.55 -45.86
C THR A 256 -42.53 88.78 -46.53
N LEU A 257 -43.19 88.62 -47.69
CA LEU A 257 -43.86 89.71 -48.41
C LEU A 257 -45.11 90.25 -47.68
N GLY A 258 -45.88 89.37 -47.02
CA GLY A 258 -47.09 89.77 -46.30
C GLY A 258 -46.81 90.61 -45.04
N CYS A 259 -45.71 90.35 -44.35
CA CYS A 259 -45.35 91.05 -43.11
C CYS A 259 -44.86 92.50 -43.39
N LEU A 260 -44.15 92.70 -44.49
CA LEU A 260 -43.67 94.02 -44.93
C LEU A 260 -44.84 94.96 -45.29
N PHE A 261 -45.90 94.44 -45.90
CA PHE A 261 -47.09 95.20 -46.28
C PHE A 261 -47.88 95.71 -45.05
N ILE A 262 -48.00 94.87 -44.01
CA ILE A 262 -48.67 95.22 -42.75
C ILE A 262 -47.88 96.29 -41.99
N TRP A 263 -46.54 96.20 -41.98
CA TRP A 263 -45.69 97.16 -41.28
C TRP A 263 -45.81 98.58 -41.88
N ILE A 264 -45.85 98.69 -43.21
CA ILE A 264 -46.02 99.97 -43.91
C ILE A 264 -47.39 100.62 -43.57
N LEU A 265 -48.47 99.84 -43.50
CA LEU A 265 -49.80 100.35 -43.15
C LEU A 265 -49.85 100.91 -41.71
N ILE A 266 -49.17 100.26 -40.76
CA ILE A 266 -49.13 100.70 -39.36
C ILE A 266 -48.38 102.04 -39.23
N VAL A 267 -47.25 102.19 -39.91
CA VAL A 267 -46.46 103.43 -39.87
C VAL A 267 -47.22 104.61 -40.47
N VAL A 268 -47.89 104.40 -41.60
CA VAL A 268 -48.70 105.45 -42.25
C VAL A 268 -49.90 105.85 -41.38
N GLY A 269 -50.55 104.89 -40.71
CA GLY A 269 -51.66 105.17 -39.79
C GLY A 269 -51.24 106.01 -38.57
N LEU A 270 -50.08 105.71 -37.99
CA LEU A 270 -49.52 106.49 -36.88
C LEU A 270 -49.17 107.93 -37.29
N LEU A 271 -48.55 108.12 -38.46
CA LEU A 271 -48.22 109.46 -38.98
C LEU A 271 -49.48 110.30 -39.27
N ALA A 272 -50.53 109.70 -39.83
CA ALA A 272 -51.80 110.38 -40.08
C ALA A 272 -52.49 110.82 -38.78
N ALA A 273 -52.44 109.98 -37.74
CA ALA A 273 -53.02 110.30 -36.43
C ALA A 273 -52.27 111.46 -35.74
N VAL A 274 -50.94 111.49 -35.83
CA VAL A 274 -50.13 112.60 -35.30
C VAL A 274 -50.38 113.90 -36.07
N TYR A 275 -50.54 113.83 -37.39
CA TYR A 275 -50.84 114.99 -38.23
C TYR A 275 -52.22 115.61 -37.95
N LEU A 276 -53.26 114.79 -37.75
CA LEU A 276 -54.62 115.27 -37.45
C LEU A 276 -54.76 115.83 -36.02
N ALA A 277 -53.96 115.37 -35.06
CA ALA A 277 -54.01 115.86 -33.67
C ALA A 277 -53.47 117.29 -33.52
N PHE A 278 -52.67 117.78 -34.47
CA PHE A 278 -52.10 119.12 -34.47
C PHE A 278 -52.28 119.79 -35.84
N PRO A 279 -53.48 120.30 -36.17
CA PRO A 279 -53.61 121.19 -37.32
C PRO A 279 -52.81 122.46 -37.04
N HIS A 280 -51.77 122.70 -37.83
CA HIS A 280 -51.07 123.98 -37.83
C HIS A 280 -51.98 125.04 -38.47
N HIS A 281 -52.44 125.98 -37.61
CA HIS A 281 -53.33 127.14 -37.82
C HIS A 281 -54.81 126.94 -37.44
#